data_AF-A0A1C5ZUD2-F1
#
_entry.id   AF-A0A1C5ZUD2-F1
#
_cell.length_a   1.000
_cell.length_b   1.000
_cell.length_c   1.000
_cell.angle_alpha   90.00
_cell.angle_beta   90.00
_cell.angle_gamma   90.00
#
_symmetry.space_group_name_H-M   'P 1'
#
loop_
_entity.id
_entity.type
_entity.pdbx_description
1 polymer ?
#
loop_
_entity_poly.entity_id
_entity_poly.type
_entity_poly.pdbx_seq_one_letter_code
_entity_poly.pdbx_strand_id
1 'polypeptide(L)'
;MTPERVTVGGHFKAWWVCEQGHEWQAIVKSRTLGGCGCPVCADRVLLQEINDLATTHPSLAEQWHPTKNGDLTPRDVVAGNSRKVWWLCTKGHAWQAKISSRTSGGAGCPVCAGKLVVAGENNLESQFPAVAAQWHPTLNGALTPEQVTAGSHRTVWWMCPNGHIWKAIVYSRAGPQKCGCPVCAGKVRPERQERYRRALAEVEAKQAGQPIPGPKEKHNRRNEK
;
A
#
# COMPACT_ATOMS: atom_id res chain seq x y z
N MET A 1 25.09 -42.91 -23.74
CA MET A 1 25.12 -42.00 -24.91
C MET A 1 26.27 -41.04 -24.69
N THR A 2 27.20 -40.92 -25.64
CA THR A 2 28.42 -40.12 -25.43
C THR A 2 28.21 -38.68 -25.91
N PRO A 3 28.92 -37.68 -25.36
CA PRO A 3 28.78 -36.28 -25.75
C PRO A 3 29.01 -36.02 -27.25
N GLU A 4 29.79 -36.87 -27.92
CA GLU A 4 30.12 -36.71 -29.34
C GLU A 4 28.96 -37.08 -30.28
N ARG A 5 27.91 -37.74 -29.75
CA ARG A 5 26.71 -38.13 -30.52
C ARG A 5 25.49 -37.24 -30.22
N VAL A 6 25.72 -36.08 -29.62
CA VAL A 6 24.72 -35.18 -29.05
C VAL A 6 24.74 -33.83 -29.76
N THR A 7 23.71 -33.54 -30.56
CA THR A 7 23.56 -32.23 -31.24
C THR A 7 22.89 -31.19 -30.34
N VAL A 8 23.28 -29.93 -30.44
CA VAL A 8 22.71 -28.81 -29.65
C VAL A 8 21.20 -28.63 -29.81
N GLY A 9 20.61 -28.98 -30.95
CA GLY A 9 19.16 -28.92 -31.19
C GLY A 9 18.39 -30.20 -30.81
N GLY A 10 19.06 -31.16 -30.19
CA GLY A 10 18.54 -32.50 -29.96
C GLY A 10 17.42 -32.58 -28.93
N HIS A 11 16.45 -33.46 -29.18
CA HIS A 11 15.29 -33.70 -28.32
C HIS A 11 15.50 -34.78 -27.25
N PHE A 12 16.71 -35.33 -27.14
CA PHE A 12 17.04 -36.35 -26.15
C PHE A 12 17.23 -35.76 -24.75
N LYS A 13 16.84 -36.55 -23.74
CA LYS A 13 17.04 -36.23 -22.32
C LYS A 13 18.45 -36.60 -21.89
N ALA A 14 19.07 -35.71 -21.11
CA ALA A 14 20.33 -35.95 -20.43
C ALA A 14 20.20 -35.54 -18.96
N TRP A 15 21.08 -36.11 -18.12
CA TRP A 15 21.29 -35.63 -16.76
C TRP A 15 22.30 -34.48 -16.77
N TRP A 16 22.02 -33.47 -15.98
CA TRP A 16 22.80 -32.24 -15.86
C TRP A 16 23.14 -32.02 -14.41
N VAL A 17 24.31 -31.46 -14.17
CA VAL A 17 24.74 -30.97 -12.86
C VAL A 17 25.13 -29.50 -13.01
N CYS A 18 24.75 -28.66 -12.05
CA CYS A 18 25.17 -27.26 -12.02
C CYS A 18 26.40 -27.09 -11.12
N GLU A 19 26.98 -25.89 -11.11
CA GLU A 19 28.13 -25.57 -10.25
C GLU A 19 27.86 -25.77 -8.75
N GLN A 20 26.59 -25.67 -8.33
CA GLN A 20 26.14 -25.92 -6.96
C GLN A 20 25.85 -27.41 -6.68
N GLY A 21 26.17 -28.31 -7.61
CA GLY A 21 25.98 -29.75 -7.45
C GLY A 21 24.55 -30.27 -7.62
N HIS A 22 23.56 -29.42 -7.86
CA HIS A 22 22.20 -29.88 -8.13
C HIS A 22 22.12 -30.67 -9.43
N GLU A 23 21.49 -31.84 -9.36
CA GLU A 23 21.26 -32.71 -10.50
C GLU A 23 19.83 -32.63 -11.02
N TRP A 24 19.64 -32.60 -12.33
CA TRP A 24 18.32 -32.66 -12.95
C TRP A 24 18.35 -33.25 -14.35
N GLN A 25 17.19 -33.76 -14.80
CA GLN A 25 17.02 -34.27 -16.15
C GLN A 25 16.34 -33.22 -17.04
N ALA A 26 16.92 -32.94 -18.20
CA ALA A 26 16.34 -32.03 -19.20
C ALA A 26 16.76 -32.41 -20.63
N ILE A 27 15.98 -31.93 -21.60
CA ILE A 27 16.29 -32.10 -23.02
C ILE A 27 17.44 -31.16 -23.43
N VAL A 28 18.38 -31.64 -24.25
CA VAL A 28 19.53 -30.83 -24.71
C VAL A 28 19.10 -29.50 -25.34
N LYS A 29 18.18 -29.53 -26.30
CA LYS A 29 17.63 -28.31 -26.93
C LYS A 29 17.14 -27.25 -25.91
N SER A 30 16.48 -27.67 -24.84
CA SER A 30 15.96 -26.75 -23.81
C SER A 30 17.09 -26.09 -23.00
N ARG A 31 18.20 -26.80 -22.79
CA ARG A 31 19.38 -26.29 -22.08
C ARG A 31 20.24 -25.38 -22.94
N THR A 32 20.50 -25.77 -24.18
CA THR A 32 21.43 -25.10 -25.10
C THR A 32 20.79 -23.91 -25.80
N LEU A 33 19.61 -24.10 -26.40
CA LEU A 33 18.93 -23.06 -27.18
C LEU A 33 17.83 -22.35 -26.38
N GLY A 34 17.23 -23.04 -25.41
CA GLY A 34 16.17 -22.50 -24.56
C GLY A 34 16.65 -21.79 -23.28
N GLY A 35 17.96 -21.81 -22.99
CA GLY A 35 18.56 -21.14 -21.82
C GLY A 35 18.06 -21.62 -20.45
N CYS A 36 17.33 -22.74 -20.38
CA CYS A 36 16.73 -23.20 -19.13
C CYS A 36 17.81 -23.69 -18.16
N GLY A 37 18.10 -22.95 -17.08
CA GLY A 37 19.09 -23.32 -16.07
C GLY A 37 18.69 -24.49 -15.15
N CYS A 38 19.50 -24.71 -14.11
CA CYS A 38 19.14 -25.59 -13.00
C CYS A 38 17.78 -25.17 -12.42
N PRO A 39 16.81 -26.11 -12.25
CA PRO A 39 15.49 -25.77 -11.76
C PRO A 39 15.47 -25.37 -10.28
N VAL A 40 16.42 -25.86 -9.47
CA VAL A 40 16.60 -25.45 -8.07
C VAL A 40 17.13 -24.02 -7.98
N CYS A 41 18.25 -23.73 -8.66
CA CYS A 41 18.82 -22.37 -8.69
C CYS A 41 17.88 -21.30 -9.27
N ALA A 42 16.89 -21.72 -10.06
CA ALA A 42 15.89 -20.84 -10.65
C ALA A 42 14.55 -20.82 -9.89
N ASP A 43 14.49 -21.39 -8.67
CA ASP A 43 13.28 -21.47 -7.83
C ASP A 43 12.06 -22.12 -8.53
N ARG A 44 12.30 -22.99 -9.51
CA ARG A 44 11.26 -23.76 -10.19
C ARG A 44 10.97 -25.08 -9.51
N VAL A 45 11.95 -25.61 -8.77
CA VAL A 45 11.85 -26.81 -7.94
C VAL A 45 12.37 -26.45 -6.55
N LEU A 46 11.58 -26.79 -5.53
CA LEU A 46 11.95 -26.63 -4.13
C LEU A 46 12.95 -27.71 -3.72
N LEU A 47 14.01 -27.30 -3.04
CA LEU A 47 14.94 -28.13 -2.30
C LEU A 47 15.14 -27.49 -0.93
N GLN A 48 14.68 -28.17 0.12
CA GLN A 48 14.81 -27.69 1.50
C GLN A 48 16.27 -27.49 1.88
N GLU A 49 16.51 -26.54 2.77
CA GLU A 49 17.84 -26.10 3.25
C GLU A 49 18.72 -25.47 2.17
N ILE A 50 18.17 -25.26 0.97
CA ILE A 50 18.85 -24.63 -0.16
C ILE A 50 18.09 -23.40 -0.65
N ASN A 51 16.88 -23.58 -1.16
CA ASN A 51 16.10 -22.50 -1.79
C ASN A 51 14.71 -22.30 -1.19
N ASP A 52 14.42 -22.96 -0.06
CA ASP A 52 13.21 -22.68 0.69
C ASP A 52 13.25 -21.27 1.32
N LEU A 53 12.07 -20.75 1.65
CA LEU A 53 11.93 -19.40 2.19
C LEU A 53 12.55 -19.28 3.59
N ALA A 54 12.51 -20.33 4.42
CA ALA A 54 13.12 -20.30 5.75
C ALA A 54 14.64 -20.11 5.66
N THR A 55 15.27 -20.78 4.70
CA THR A 55 16.71 -20.70 4.45
C THR A 55 17.11 -19.38 3.80
N THR A 56 16.43 -18.99 2.73
CA THR A 56 16.84 -17.83 1.92
C THR A 56 16.37 -16.49 2.49
N HIS A 57 15.29 -16.48 3.27
CA HIS A 57 14.65 -15.27 3.81
C HIS A 57 14.18 -15.46 5.26
N PRO A 58 15.09 -15.71 6.22
CA PRO A 58 14.74 -16.04 7.61
C PRO A 58 13.86 -14.96 8.28
N SER A 59 14.14 -13.67 8.05
CA SER A 59 13.36 -12.56 8.60
C SER A 59 11.92 -12.47 8.05
N LEU A 60 11.67 -13.03 6.86
CA LEU A 60 10.31 -13.19 6.34
C LEU A 60 9.65 -14.44 6.92
N ALA A 61 10.39 -15.54 7.07
CA ALA A 61 9.88 -16.76 7.68
C ALA A 61 9.42 -16.53 9.13
N GLU A 62 10.10 -15.67 9.89
CA GLU A 62 9.65 -15.21 11.22
C GLU A 62 8.29 -14.51 11.20
N GLN A 63 7.93 -13.91 10.07
CA GLN A 63 6.63 -13.25 9.89
C GLN A 63 5.56 -14.21 9.35
N TRP A 64 5.84 -15.51 9.24
CA TRP A 64 4.83 -16.49 8.85
C TRP A 64 3.76 -16.61 9.94
N HIS A 65 2.49 -16.59 9.55
CA HIS A 65 1.43 -16.74 10.55
C HIS A 65 1.42 -18.17 11.12
N PRO A 66 1.43 -18.36 12.45
CA PRO A 66 1.65 -19.67 13.08
C PRO A 66 0.55 -20.70 12.82
N THR A 67 -0.71 -20.28 12.65
CA THR A 67 -1.87 -21.20 12.56
C THR A 67 -2.76 -21.04 11.33
N LYS A 68 -2.58 -19.99 10.51
CA LYS A 68 -3.52 -19.65 9.42
C LYS A 68 -3.13 -20.22 8.05
N ASN A 69 -1.98 -20.88 7.96
CA ASN A 69 -1.49 -21.48 6.71
C ASN A 69 -1.67 -23.00 6.67
N GLY A 70 -2.41 -23.58 7.63
CA GLY A 70 -2.54 -25.04 7.77
C GLY A 70 -1.17 -25.67 7.98
N ASP A 71 -0.91 -26.78 7.28
CA ASP A 71 0.37 -27.50 7.35
C ASP A 71 1.49 -26.86 6.53
N LEU A 72 1.21 -25.79 5.77
CA LEU A 72 2.21 -25.14 4.94
C LEU A 72 3.19 -24.31 5.79
N THR A 73 4.46 -24.65 5.71
CA THR A 73 5.55 -23.96 6.42
C THR A 73 6.43 -23.14 5.45
N PRO A 74 7.27 -22.21 5.97
CA PRO A 74 8.28 -21.55 5.16
C PRO A 74 9.29 -22.50 4.48
N ARG A 75 9.42 -23.75 4.96
CA ARG A 75 10.29 -24.77 4.33
C ARG A 75 9.65 -25.42 3.10
N ASP A 76 8.35 -25.22 2.89
CA ASP A 76 7.58 -25.86 1.81
C ASP A 76 7.40 -24.94 0.58
N VAL A 77 8.05 -23.78 0.57
CA VAL A 77 7.87 -22.75 -0.45
C VAL A 77 9.18 -22.07 -0.80
N VAL A 78 9.33 -21.69 -2.07
CA VAL A 78 10.43 -20.86 -2.59
C VAL A 78 10.05 -19.39 -2.62
N ALA A 79 11.05 -18.50 -2.68
CA ALA A 79 10.87 -17.06 -2.65
C ALA A 79 10.03 -16.52 -3.83
N GLY A 80 10.13 -17.12 -5.01
CA GLY A 80 9.38 -16.74 -6.21
C GLY A 80 7.90 -17.16 -6.23
N ASN A 81 7.42 -17.89 -5.23
CA ASN A 81 6.08 -18.47 -5.24
C ASN A 81 4.98 -17.38 -5.24
N SER A 82 4.00 -17.49 -6.14
CA SER A 82 2.89 -16.54 -6.27
C SER A 82 1.72 -16.80 -5.31
N ARG A 83 1.78 -17.88 -4.51
CA ARG A 83 0.79 -18.24 -3.51
C ARG A 83 0.63 -17.12 -2.48
N LYS A 84 -0.64 -16.82 -2.17
CA LYS A 84 -1.02 -15.90 -1.10
C LYS A 84 -1.08 -16.68 0.21
N VAL A 85 -0.34 -16.21 1.21
CA VAL A 85 -0.27 -16.82 2.55
C VAL A 85 -0.53 -15.76 3.61
N TRP A 86 -0.87 -16.21 4.82
CA TRP A 86 -1.01 -15.34 5.98
C TRP A 86 0.34 -15.04 6.60
N TRP A 87 0.56 -13.77 6.86
CA TRP A 87 1.70 -13.22 7.55
C TRP A 87 1.25 -12.60 8.88
N LEU A 88 2.18 -12.48 9.81
CA LEU A 88 2.01 -11.85 11.11
C LEU A 88 3.22 -10.95 11.35
N CYS A 89 2.99 -9.66 11.65
CA CYS A 89 4.08 -8.77 12.03
C CYS A 89 4.28 -8.81 13.55
N THR A 90 5.39 -8.24 14.01
CA THR A 90 5.74 -8.12 15.43
C THR A 90 4.71 -7.34 16.26
N LYS A 91 3.85 -6.53 15.63
CA LYS A 91 2.74 -5.83 16.30
C LYS A 91 1.45 -6.65 16.37
N GLY A 92 1.45 -7.89 15.89
CA GLY A 92 0.29 -8.78 15.96
C GLY A 92 -0.70 -8.63 14.80
N HIS A 93 -0.43 -7.82 13.78
CA HIS A 93 -1.31 -7.71 12.61
C HIS A 93 -1.18 -8.92 11.72
N ALA A 94 -2.30 -9.60 11.47
CA ALA A 94 -2.36 -10.67 10.49
C ALA A 94 -2.84 -10.12 9.14
N TRP A 95 -2.13 -10.41 8.04
CA TRP A 95 -2.58 -10.05 6.69
C TRP A 95 -2.19 -11.11 5.66
N GLN A 96 -2.86 -11.07 4.51
CA GLN A 96 -2.53 -11.95 3.38
C GLN A 96 -1.72 -11.22 2.30
N ALA A 97 -0.61 -11.82 1.86
CA ALA A 97 0.18 -11.33 0.73
C ALA A 97 0.83 -12.49 -0.04
N LYS A 98 1.19 -12.27 -1.30
CA LYS A 98 1.93 -13.26 -2.10
C LYS A 98 3.36 -13.38 -1.57
N ILE A 99 3.91 -14.58 -1.53
CA ILE A 99 5.31 -14.80 -1.11
C ILE A 99 6.27 -13.98 -1.99
N SER A 100 6.11 -14.05 -3.30
CA SER A 100 6.92 -13.28 -4.26
C SER A 100 6.85 -11.76 -4.07
N SER A 101 5.69 -11.22 -3.65
CA SER A 101 5.56 -9.77 -3.39
C SER A 101 6.32 -9.30 -2.15
N ARG A 102 6.57 -10.24 -1.22
CA ARG A 102 7.27 -10.00 0.04
C ARG A 102 8.78 -10.11 -0.12
N THR A 103 9.23 -11.04 -0.96
CA THR A 103 10.66 -11.30 -1.23
C THR A 103 11.25 -10.29 -2.22
N SER A 104 10.53 -9.95 -3.30
CA SER A 104 11.04 -9.02 -4.34
C SER A 104 10.82 -7.53 -4.03
N GLY A 105 9.69 -7.19 -3.39
CA GLY A 105 9.25 -5.80 -3.21
C GLY A 105 9.27 -5.29 -1.77
N GLY A 106 9.61 -6.14 -0.78
CA GLY A 106 9.67 -5.75 0.63
C GLY A 106 8.36 -5.22 1.22
N ALA A 107 7.20 -5.50 0.62
CA ALA A 107 5.93 -4.94 1.05
C ALA A 107 5.55 -5.39 2.47
N GLY A 108 5.71 -4.51 3.45
CA GLY A 108 5.45 -4.75 4.87
C GLY A 108 3.98 -5.00 5.26
N CYS A 109 3.72 -5.04 6.57
CA CYS A 109 2.36 -5.05 7.10
C CYS A 109 1.59 -3.81 6.61
N PRO A 110 0.39 -3.96 6.01
CA PRO A 110 -0.38 -2.83 5.49
C PRO A 110 -0.91 -1.90 6.60
N VAL A 111 -1.13 -2.43 7.81
CA VAL A 111 -1.54 -1.63 8.98
C VAL A 111 -0.37 -0.76 9.46
N CYS A 112 0.81 -1.35 9.65
CA CYS A 112 2.02 -0.61 10.03
C CYS A 112 2.42 0.45 8.99
N ALA A 113 2.22 0.15 7.70
CA ALA A 113 2.48 1.08 6.61
C ALA A 113 1.38 2.15 6.43
N GLY A 114 0.31 2.13 7.25
CA GLY A 114 -0.80 3.08 7.18
C GLY A 114 -1.69 2.95 5.92
N LYS A 115 -1.58 1.83 5.20
CA LYS A 115 -2.37 1.51 3.99
C LYS A 115 -3.72 0.88 4.33
N LEU A 116 -3.81 0.17 5.46
CA LEU A 116 -5.04 -0.37 6.03
C LEU A 116 -5.32 0.32 7.36
N VAL A 117 -6.54 0.82 7.53
CA VAL A 117 -6.98 1.50 8.75
C VAL A 117 -7.58 0.48 9.71
N VAL A 118 -7.19 0.56 10.97
CA VAL A 118 -7.71 -0.19 12.12
C VAL A 118 -8.20 0.82 13.16
N ALA A 119 -9.51 0.81 13.41
CA ALA A 119 -10.13 1.63 14.43
C ALA A 119 -9.52 1.31 15.81
N GLY A 120 -9.34 2.32 16.66
CA GLY A 120 -8.62 2.21 17.93
C GLY A 120 -7.08 2.19 17.85
N GLU A 121 -6.46 1.95 16.69
CA GLU A 121 -5.00 1.74 16.62
C GLU A 121 -4.25 2.76 15.75
N ASN A 122 -4.53 2.80 14.44
CA ASN A 122 -3.76 3.60 13.48
C ASN A 122 -4.58 4.65 12.72
N ASN A 123 -5.84 4.81 13.12
CA ASN A 123 -6.72 5.84 12.59
C ASN A 123 -6.39 7.22 13.22
N LEU A 124 -6.87 8.27 12.57
CA LEU A 124 -6.60 9.65 12.93
C LEU A 124 -7.18 10.02 14.30
N GLU A 125 -8.35 9.51 14.65
CA GLU A 125 -9.01 9.78 15.93
C GLU A 125 -8.18 9.29 17.11
N SER A 126 -7.75 8.03 17.05
CA SER A 126 -6.99 7.39 18.12
C SER A 126 -5.58 7.96 18.23
N GLN A 127 -4.90 8.23 17.11
CA GLN A 127 -3.50 8.70 17.15
C GLN A 127 -3.34 10.21 17.29
N PHE A 128 -4.30 11.01 16.80
CA PHE A 128 -4.22 12.46 16.75
C PHE A 128 -5.56 13.12 17.14
N PRO A 129 -6.06 12.91 18.37
CA PRO A 129 -7.39 13.39 18.79
C PRO A 129 -7.55 14.91 18.64
N ALA A 130 -6.51 15.70 18.92
CA ALA A 130 -6.56 17.16 18.74
C ALA A 130 -6.67 17.61 17.27
N VAL A 131 -6.17 16.79 16.33
CA VAL A 131 -6.34 17.03 14.89
C VAL A 131 -7.73 16.54 14.46
N ALA A 132 -8.14 15.36 14.92
CA ALA A 132 -9.47 14.80 14.66
C ALA A 132 -10.61 15.71 15.17
N ALA A 133 -10.42 16.39 16.32
CA ALA A 133 -11.37 17.39 16.83
C ALA A 133 -11.57 18.59 15.89
N GLN A 134 -10.66 18.80 14.93
CA GLN A 134 -10.79 19.83 13.90
C GLN A 134 -11.46 19.31 12.63
N TRP A 135 -11.95 18.08 12.62
CA TRP A 135 -12.75 17.54 11.52
C TRP A 135 -14.04 18.34 11.39
N HIS A 136 -14.39 18.76 10.18
CA HIS A 136 -15.63 19.49 10.00
C HIS A 136 -16.84 18.56 10.24
N PRO A 137 -17.84 18.97 11.04
CA PRO A 137 -18.93 18.08 11.48
C PRO A 137 -19.83 17.56 10.35
N THR A 138 -20.10 18.37 9.33
CA THR A 138 -21.10 18.02 8.28
C THR A 138 -20.54 17.94 6.85
N LEU A 139 -19.37 18.52 6.57
CA LEU A 139 -18.88 18.69 5.19
C LEU A 139 -18.12 17.48 4.63
N ASN A 140 -17.83 16.47 5.45
CA ASN A 140 -17.09 15.27 5.05
C ASN A 140 -18.00 14.08 4.70
N GLY A 141 -19.32 14.28 4.69
CA GLY A 141 -20.30 13.21 4.44
C GLY A 141 -20.16 12.09 5.45
N ALA A 142 -20.18 10.83 4.98
CA ALA A 142 -20.01 9.65 5.83
C ALA A 142 -18.55 9.39 6.26
N LEU A 143 -17.58 10.19 5.80
CA LEU A 143 -16.19 9.98 6.15
C LEU A 143 -15.88 10.49 7.57
N THR A 144 -15.41 9.59 8.43
CA THR A 144 -15.01 9.90 9.80
C THR A 144 -13.48 9.86 10.01
N PRO A 145 -12.96 10.50 11.07
CA PRO A 145 -11.56 10.36 11.49
C PRO A 145 -11.11 8.92 11.75
N GLU A 146 -12.01 8.03 12.19
CA GLU A 146 -11.71 6.60 12.41
C GLU A 146 -11.37 5.84 11.12
N GLN A 147 -11.74 6.39 9.96
CA GLN A 147 -11.61 5.73 8.66
C GLN A 147 -10.39 6.19 7.85
N VAL A 148 -9.50 7.00 8.45
CA VAL A 148 -8.29 7.50 7.79
C VAL A 148 -7.09 7.40 8.71
N THR A 149 -5.92 7.10 8.16
CA THR A 149 -4.65 7.23 8.90
C THR A 149 -4.10 8.65 8.78
N ALA A 150 -3.17 9.01 9.66
CA ALA A 150 -2.42 10.27 9.54
C ALA A 150 -1.61 10.40 8.23
N GLY A 151 -1.32 9.27 7.56
CA GLY A 151 -0.67 9.22 6.25
C GLY A 151 -1.60 9.52 5.06
N SER A 152 -2.91 9.71 5.29
CA SER A 152 -3.89 9.76 4.22
C SER A 152 -3.79 11.02 3.35
N HIS A 153 -3.82 10.83 2.02
CA HIS A 153 -3.86 11.92 1.04
C HIS A 153 -5.29 12.38 0.72
N ARG A 154 -6.30 11.91 1.46
CA ARG A 154 -7.68 12.35 1.28
C ARG A 154 -7.82 13.81 1.65
N THR A 155 -8.38 14.61 0.75
CA THR A 155 -8.72 16.01 1.01
C THR A 155 -10.06 16.07 1.73
N VAL A 156 -10.06 16.68 2.91
CA VAL A 156 -11.24 16.80 3.77
C VAL A 156 -11.39 18.24 4.24
N TRP A 157 -12.58 18.54 4.76
CA TRP A 157 -12.90 19.81 5.38
C TRP A 157 -12.51 19.80 6.86
N TRP A 158 -11.93 20.90 7.28
CA TRP A 158 -11.50 21.16 8.65
C TRP A 158 -12.18 22.40 9.19
N MET A 159 -12.38 22.44 10.50
CA MET A 159 -12.82 23.58 11.27
C MET A 159 -11.88 23.75 12.48
N CYS A 160 -11.31 24.94 12.69
CA CYS A 160 -10.52 25.19 13.90
C CYS A 160 -11.41 25.75 15.02
N PRO A 161 -10.92 25.82 16.27
CA PRO A 161 -11.67 26.38 17.39
C PRO A 161 -12.16 27.82 17.19
N ASN A 162 -11.47 28.60 16.34
CA ASN A 162 -11.89 29.96 15.96
C ASN A 162 -12.97 30.00 14.86
N GLY A 163 -13.56 28.85 14.50
CA GLY A 163 -14.61 28.75 13.48
C GLY A 163 -14.14 28.89 12.03
N HIS A 164 -12.83 28.99 11.76
CA HIS A 164 -12.34 29.03 10.39
C HIS A 164 -12.50 27.68 9.72
N ILE A 165 -12.99 27.68 8.47
CA ILE A 165 -13.20 26.47 7.67
C ILE A 165 -12.21 26.46 6.51
N TRP A 166 -11.59 25.31 6.24
CA TRP A 166 -10.72 25.13 5.08
C TRP A 166 -10.67 23.67 4.60
N LYS A 167 -10.23 23.47 3.35
CA LYS A 167 -9.88 22.14 2.81
C LYS A 167 -8.37 21.89 2.90
N ALA A 168 -7.99 20.71 3.35
CA ALA A 168 -6.62 20.22 3.29
C ALA A 168 -6.58 18.68 3.28
N ILE A 169 -5.48 18.10 2.83
CA ILE A 169 -5.24 16.65 2.97
C ILE A 169 -4.96 16.29 4.43
N VAL A 170 -5.32 15.08 4.85
CA VAL A 170 -5.06 14.60 6.23
C VAL A 170 -3.56 14.59 6.54
N TYR A 171 -2.72 14.15 5.60
CA TYR A 171 -1.27 14.07 5.79
C TYR A 171 -0.60 15.42 6.11
N SER A 172 -1.05 16.53 5.54
CA SER A 172 -0.45 17.83 5.85
C SER A 172 -0.77 18.29 7.27
N ARG A 173 -1.82 17.71 7.88
CA ARG A 173 -2.35 18.07 9.20
C ARG A 173 -1.79 17.17 10.29
N ALA A 174 -1.74 15.87 10.05
CA ALA A 174 -1.38 14.85 11.03
C ALA A 174 0.02 14.25 10.79
N GLY A 175 0.58 14.42 9.59
CA GLY A 175 1.95 14.02 9.27
C GLY A 175 3.01 14.95 9.86
N PRO A 176 4.29 14.78 9.48
CA PRO A 176 5.42 15.47 10.12
C PRO A 176 5.33 17.01 10.10
N GLN A 177 4.74 17.58 9.06
CA GLN A 177 4.62 19.04 8.87
C GLN A 177 3.59 19.70 9.79
N LYS A 178 2.62 18.92 10.32
CA LYS A 178 1.57 19.35 11.27
C LYS A 178 0.98 20.75 10.99
N CYS A 179 0.67 21.05 9.73
CA CYS A 179 0.24 22.39 9.34
C CYS A 179 -1.09 22.78 10.00
N GLY A 180 -1.12 23.96 10.63
CA GLY A 180 -2.29 24.51 11.33
C GLY A 180 -3.38 25.10 10.42
N CYS A 181 -4.34 25.79 11.04
CA CYS A 181 -5.34 26.55 10.31
C CYS A 181 -4.64 27.66 9.49
N PRO A 182 -4.80 27.69 8.16
CA PRO A 182 -4.06 28.63 7.33
C PRO A 182 -4.59 30.06 7.47
N VAL A 183 -5.83 30.25 7.93
CA VAL A 183 -6.40 31.56 8.26
C VAL A 183 -5.77 32.12 9.53
N CYS A 184 -5.72 31.33 10.62
CA CYS A 184 -5.05 31.74 11.85
C CYS A 184 -3.55 32.03 11.63
N ALA A 185 -2.92 31.34 10.67
CA ALA A 185 -1.52 31.59 10.31
C ALA A 185 -1.31 32.80 9.39
N GLY A 186 -2.36 33.53 9.00
CA GLY A 186 -2.26 34.68 8.09
C GLY A 186 -1.89 34.32 6.64
N LYS A 187 -2.06 33.06 6.23
CA LYS A 187 -1.62 32.52 4.92
C LYS A 187 -2.74 32.42 3.88
N VAL A 188 -3.96 32.85 4.21
CA VAL A 188 -5.14 32.72 3.34
C VAL A 188 -5.55 34.09 2.82
N ARG A 189 -5.72 34.19 1.49
CA ARG A 189 -6.32 35.37 0.86
C ARG A 189 -7.84 35.39 1.10
N PRO A 190 -8.47 36.56 1.28
CA PRO A 190 -9.91 36.69 1.59
C PRO A 190 -10.83 35.92 0.63
N GLU A 191 -10.51 35.91 -0.66
CA GLU A 191 -11.34 35.26 -1.69
C GLU A 191 -11.39 33.74 -1.51
N ARG A 192 -10.30 33.14 -1.00
CA ARG A 192 -10.23 31.71 -0.71
C ARG A 192 -11.08 31.35 0.50
N GLN A 193 -11.10 32.20 1.53
CA GLN A 193 -11.95 32.00 2.71
C GLN A 193 -13.44 32.11 2.33
N GLU A 194 -13.77 33.08 1.49
CA GLU A 194 -15.15 33.25 1.01
C GLU A 194 -15.64 32.04 0.20
N ARG A 195 -14.77 31.44 -0.62
CA ARG A 195 -15.08 30.19 -1.31
C ARG A 195 -15.41 29.05 -0.34
N TYR A 196 -14.75 28.98 0.82
CA TYR A 196 -15.04 27.95 1.82
C TYR A 196 -16.38 28.19 2.52
N ARG A 197 -16.69 29.45 2.89
CA ARG A 197 -18.01 29.80 3.47
C ARG A 197 -19.15 29.49 2.52
N ARG A 198 -19.00 29.84 1.24
CA ARG A 198 -20.00 29.53 0.21
C ARG A 198 -20.23 28.02 0.08
N ALA A 199 -19.17 27.22 0.07
CA ALA A 199 -19.30 25.78 -0.02
C ALA A 199 -19.98 25.17 1.23
N LEU A 200 -19.80 25.76 2.41
CA LEU A 200 -20.59 25.40 3.60
C LEU A 200 -22.09 25.68 3.36
N ALA A 201 -22.42 26.91 2.97
CA ALA A 201 -23.79 27.32 2.73
C ALA A 201 -24.49 26.47 1.66
N GLU A 202 -23.77 26.06 0.60
CA GLU A 202 -24.29 25.16 -0.43
C GLU A 202 -24.62 23.76 0.11
N VAL A 203 -23.85 23.23 1.07
CA VAL A 203 -24.12 21.92 1.69
C VAL A 203 -25.27 22.03 2.68
N GLU A 204 -25.30 23.09 3.50
CA GLU A 204 -26.40 23.35 4.45
C GLU A 204 -27.74 23.54 3.73
N ALA A 205 -27.76 24.33 2.66
CA ALA A 205 -28.97 24.51 1.84
C ALA A 205 -29.46 23.18 1.24
N LYS A 206 -28.55 22.34 0.75
CA LYS A 206 -28.90 21.00 0.25
C LYS A 206 -29.46 20.09 1.34
N GLN A 207 -28.87 20.11 2.53
CA GLN A 207 -29.35 19.33 3.68
C GLN A 207 -30.72 19.81 4.18
N ALA A 208 -31.00 21.11 4.08
CA ALA A 208 -32.27 21.72 4.47
C ALA A 208 -33.35 21.72 3.37
N GLY A 209 -33.06 21.19 2.16
CA GLY A 209 -34.00 21.24 1.02
C GLY A 209 -34.25 22.65 0.47
N GLN A 210 -33.33 23.59 0.71
CA GLN A 210 -33.44 25.00 0.30
C GLN A 210 -32.78 25.27 -1.07
N PRO A 211 -33.16 26.36 -1.77
CA PRO A 211 -32.53 26.77 -3.02
C PRO A 211 -31.02 27.03 -2.85
N ILE A 212 -30.21 26.50 -3.77
CA ILE A 212 -28.75 26.64 -3.72
C ILE A 212 -28.34 28.09 -4.03
N PRO A 213 -27.40 28.70 -3.28
CA PRO A 213 -26.92 30.05 -3.56
C PRO A 213 -26.37 30.22 -5.00
N GLY A 214 -26.85 31.23 -5.71
CA GLY A 214 -26.50 31.49 -7.13
C GLY A 214 -25.00 31.72 -7.38
N PRO A 215 -24.49 31.46 -8.61
CA PRO A 215 -23.07 31.65 -8.95
C PRO A 215 -22.63 33.11 -8.76
N LYS A 216 -21.34 33.34 -8.46
CA LYS A 216 -20.79 34.70 -8.43
C LYS A 216 -20.91 35.29 -9.83
N GLU A 217 -21.49 36.48 -9.95
CA GLU A 217 -21.34 37.29 -11.17
C GLU A 217 -19.85 37.50 -11.41
N LYS A 218 -19.39 37.11 -12.60
CA LYS A 218 -18.01 37.34 -13.02
C LYS A 218 -17.86 38.84 -13.23
N HIS A 219 -17.32 39.55 -12.25
CA HIS A 219 -16.94 40.95 -12.42
C HIS A 219 -15.78 41.00 -13.42
N ASN A 220 -16.11 41.29 -14.69
CA ASN A 220 -15.16 41.37 -15.78
C ASN A 220 -14.44 42.71 -15.66
N ARG A 221 -13.24 42.74 -15.07
CA ARG A 221 -12.36 43.93 -15.01
C ARG A 221 -11.76 44.25 -16.39
N ARG A 222 -12.59 44.50 -17.40
CA ARG A 222 -12.12 44.85 -18.75
C ARG A 222 -12.62 46.16 -19.32
N ASN A 223 -13.44 46.92 -18.59
CA ASN A 223 -13.92 48.24 -19.04
C ASN A 223 -13.82 49.28 -17.92
N GLU A 224 -12.60 49.64 -17.51
CA GLU A 224 -12.33 50.94 -16.87
C GLU A 224 -11.01 51.45 -17.46
N LYS A 225 -11.13 52.24 -18.54
CA LYS A 225 -10.13 53.18 -19.05
C LYS A 225 -10.76 54.55 -19.02
#